data_AF-A0A4R6VXC8-F1
#
_entry.id   AF-A0A4R6VXC8-F1
#
_cell.length_a   1.000
_cell.length_b   1.000
_cell.length_c   1.000
_cell.angle_alpha   90.00
_cell.angle_beta   90.00
_cell.angle_gamma   90.00
#
_symmetry.space_group_name_H-M   'P 1'
#
loop_
_entity.id
_entity.type
_entity.pdbx_description
1 polymer ?
#
loop_
_entity_poly.entity_id
_entity_poly.type
_entity_poly.pdbx_seq_one_letter_code
_entity_poly.pdbx_strand_id
1 'polypeptide(L)'
;MIVDSCINRSTRRPAALTYLDSIGVSPEAVVAVVASHWHDDHIRGLAEIVSECAGAEFICSSALATREFLQLVSTDGLSQTRLTSGVAEFRKVLDVVTGRDPAVASRTPKFAAADMILWEGSNEASGTRVVALTPSSAAQLSASQTIARLVPSVTSKRVRIPDLRPNDYSVAAMLDHASHGALLGADLETTSAPDTGWNGVFGNSVSVSPASLYKVAHHGSETGHHDQIFTDLMAPMGVCVLTPFRRGKVSLPLEDDVSRIVARSGGELYSTALGRGRDAPRDAAVTRTLRDMGATVEKIDPVMGTVQLRRRPDEKEWRIGLSESAGRLG
;
A
#
# COMPACT_ATOMS: atom_id res chain seq x y z
N MET A 1 -6.32 -9.93 -7.51
CA MET A 1 -5.71 -8.58 -7.47
C MET A 1 -4.64 -8.56 -6.39
N ILE A 2 -3.52 -7.87 -6.64
CA ILE A 2 -2.49 -7.57 -5.64
C ILE A 2 -2.51 -6.06 -5.39
N VAL A 3 -2.39 -5.63 -4.14
CA VAL A 3 -2.27 -4.21 -3.77
C VAL A 3 -1.00 -4.04 -2.97
N ASP A 4 -0.15 -3.12 -3.42
CA ASP A 4 1.19 -2.86 -2.92
C ASP A 4 2.13 -4.08 -2.95
N SER A 5 3.35 -3.87 -2.48
CA SER A 5 4.43 -4.84 -2.43
C SER A 5 5.35 -4.56 -1.26
N CYS A 6 5.75 -5.65 -0.60
CA CYS A 6 6.90 -5.66 0.29
C CYS A 6 7.71 -6.93 0.04
N ILE A 7 8.99 -6.89 0.41
CA ILE A 7 9.90 -8.03 0.27
C ILE A 7 9.86 -8.88 1.53
N ASN A 8 9.57 -10.16 1.38
CA ASN A 8 9.85 -11.12 2.42
C ASN A 8 11.37 -11.28 2.55
N ARG A 9 11.93 -10.91 3.70
CA ARG A 9 13.38 -10.91 3.92
C ARG A 9 14.00 -12.31 3.89
N SER A 10 13.25 -13.35 4.25
CA SER A 10 13.76 -14.72 4.25
C SER A 10 13.86 -15.29 2.84
N THR A 11 12.83 -15.07 2.01
CA THR A 11 12.82 -15.56 0.62
C THR A 11 13.48 -14.60 -0.36
N ARG A 12 13.71 -13.34 0.05
CA ARG A 12 14.15 -12.22 -0.82
C ARG A 12 13.22 -11.93 -2.00
N ARG A 13 12.00 -12.50 -1.98
CA ARG A 13 10.98 -12.32 -3.01
C ARG A 13 9.85 -11.42 -2.52
N PRO A 14 9.05 -10.82 -3.43
CA PRO A 14 7.82 -10.16 -3.06
C PRO A 14 6.91 -11.11 -2.26
N ALA A 15 6.40 -10.61 -1.14
CA ALA A 15 5.59 -11.41 -0.23
C ALA A 15 4.30 -11.92 -0.89
N ALA A 16 3.71 -11.12 -1.79
CA ALA A 16 2.52 -11.49 -2.54
C ALA A 16 2.75 -12.73 -3.42
N LEU A 17 3.87 -12.77 -4.17
CA LEU A 17 4.20 -13.93 -5.01
C LEU A 17 4.46 -15.18 -4.15
N THR A 18 5.21 -15.02 -3.05
CA THR A 18 5.45 -16.12 -2.10
C THR A 18 4.13 -16.68 -1.56
N TYR A 19 3.17 -15.81 -1.26
CA TYR A 19 1.85 -16.21 -0.79
C TYR A 19 1.03 -16.92 -1.87
N LEU A 20 0.97 -16.39 -3.10
CA LEU A 20 0.26 -17.02 -4.21
C LEU A 20 0.79 -18.43 -4.49
N ASP A 21 2.10 -18.60 -4.54
CA ASP A 21 2.76 -19.90 -4.71
C ASP A 21 2.33 -20.87 -3.59
N SER A 22 2.31 -20.42 -2.33
CA SER A 22 1.93 -21.24 -1.17
C SER A 22 0.49 -21.75 -1.20
N ILE A 23 -0.40 -21.06 -1.91
CA ILE A 23 -1.81 -21.45 -2.06
C ILE A 23 -2.10 -22.07 -3.44
N GLY A 24 -1.06 -22.31 -4.25
CA GLY A 24 -1.17 -22.92 -5.57
C GLY A 24 -1.85 -22.03 -6.61
N VAL A 25 -1.81 -20.70 -6.44
CA VAL A 25 -2.39 -19.74 -7.39
C VAL A 25 -1.28 -19.21 -8.30
N SER A 26 -1.46 -19.40 -9.61
CA SER A 26 -0.50 -18.96 -10.62
C SER A 26 -0.50 -17.42 -10.78
N PRO A 27 0.65 -16.78 -11.06
CA PRO A 27 0.71 -15.35 -11.37
C PRO A 27 -0.21 -14.91 -12.53
N GLU A 28 -0.48 -15.80 -13.50
CA GLU A 28 -1.40 -15.54 -14.61
C GLU A 28 -2.86 -15.35 -14.16
N ALA A 29 -3.22 -15.83 -12.96
CA ALA A 29 -4.56 -15.60 -12.40
C ALA A 29 -4.72 -14.19 -11.81
N VAL A 30 -3.63 -13.42 -11.69
CA VAL A 30 -3.67 -12.04 -11.21
C VAL A 30 -4.16 -11.13 -12.32
N VAL A 31 -5.35 -10.55 -12.12
CA VAL A 31 -5.98 -9.65 -13.10
C VAL A 31 -5.54 -8.19 -12.98
N ALA A 32 -5.08 -7.77 -11.80
CA ALA A 32 -4.68 -6.39 -11.53
C ALA A 32 -3.63 -6.32 -10.42
N VAL A 33 -2.71 -5.36 -10.55
CA VAL A 33 -1.69 -4.99 -9.56
C VAL A 33 -1.79 -3.49 -9.31
N VAL A 34 -2.07 -3.10 -8.07
CA VAL A 34 -2.28 -1.70 -7.67
C VAL A 34 -1.09 -1.22 -6.85
N ALA A 35 -0.46 -0.11 -7.25
CA ALA A 35 0.44 0.68 -6.43
C ALA A 35 -0.36 1.80 -5.75
N SER A 36 -0.55 1.73 -4.43
CA SER A 36 -1.31 2.75 -3.72
C SER A 36 -0.61 4.10 -3.74
N HIS A 37 0.71 4.10 -3.56
CA HIS A 37 1.61 5.25 -3.67
C HIS A 37 3.06 4.74 -3.77
N TRP A 38 4.08 5.61 -3.81
CA TRP A 38 5.45 5.20 -4.16
C TRP A 38 6.42 4.94 -2.99
N HIS A 39 5.98 4.93 -1.73
CA HIS A 39 6.94 4.71 -0.64
C HIS A 39 7.50 3.28 -0.66
N ASP A 40 8.73 3.15 -0.18
CA ASP A 40 9.51 1.91 -0.25
C ASP A 40 8.82 0.71 0.40
N ASP A 41 8.04 0.93 1.44
CA ASP A 41 7.31 -0.10 2.16
C ASP A 41 6.01 -0.53 1.46
N HIS A 42 5.65 0.15 0.35
CA HIS A 42 4.51 -0.16 -0.50
C HIS A 42 4.86 -0.62 -1.91
N ILE A 43 6.06 -0.34 -2.41
CA ILE A 43 6.40 -0.70 -3.81
C ILE A 43 7.67 -1.52 -3.97
N ARG A 44 8.39 -1.82 -2.90
CA ARG A 44 9.63 -2.60 -3.03
C ARG A 44 9.32 -4.01 -3.55
N GLY A 45 9.93 -4.38 -4.68
CA GLY A 45 9.67 -5.65 -5.36
C GLY A 45 8.47 -5.61 -6.30
N LEU A 46 7.81 -4.46 -6.47
CA LEU A 46 6.62 -4.35 -7.30
C LEU A 46 6.93 -4.58 -8.78
N ALA A 47 8.12 -4.20 -9.24
CA ALA A 47 8.54 -4.47 -10.63
C ALA A 47 8.60 -5.97 -10.92
N GLU A 48 9.04 -6.79 -9.95
CA GLU A 48 9.02 -8.25 -10.06
C GLU A 48 7.58 -8.77 -10.12
N ILE A 49 6.69 -8.29 -9.25
CA ILE A 49 5.26 -8.66 -9.30
C ILE A 49 4.65 -8.36 -10.67
N VAL A 50 4.86 -7.14 -11.19
CA VAL A 50 4.29 -6.67 -12.46
C VAL A 50 4.86 -7.44 -13.66
N SER A 51 6.12 -7.90 -13.55
CA SER A 51 6.77 -8.75 -14.55
C SER A 51 6.22 -10.17 -14.54
N GLU A 52 6.11 -10.80 -13.36
CA GLU A 52 5.60 -12.16 -13.20
C GLU A 52 4.09 -12.25 -13.51
N CYS A 53 3.33 -11.20 -13.17
CA CYS A 53 1.91 -11.08 -13.49
C CYS A 53 1.73 -10.35 -14.84
N ALA A 54 2.32 -10.87 -15.92
CA ALA A 54 2.43 -10.16 -17.21
C ALA A 54 1.09 -9.73 -17.82
N GLY A 55 0.02 -10.51 -17.60
CA GLY A 55 -1.34 -10.22 -18.06
C GLY A 55 -2.13 -9.26 -17.16
N ALA A 56 -1.63 -8.92 -15.98
CA ALA A 56 -2.34 -8.09 -15.02
C ALA A 56 -2.34 -6.60 -15.43
N GLU A 57 -3.48 -5.93 -15.29
CA GLU A 57 -3.53 -4.47 -15.41
C GLU A 57 -2.71 -3.82 -14.29
N PHE A 58 -1.77 -2.93 -14.64
CA PHE A 58 -1.05 -2.13 -13.65
C PHE A 58 -1.80 -0.83 -13.37
N ILE A 59 -2.09 -0.59 -12.10
CA ILE A 59 -2.90 0.55 -11.64
C ILE A 59 -2.08 1.36 -10.64
N CYS A 60 -2.09 2.68 -10.75
CA CYS A 60 -1.47 3.58 -9.76
C CYS A 60 -2.30 4.85 -9.58
N SER A 61 -1.99 5.65 -8.56
CA SER A 61 -2.68 6.92 -8.30
C SER A 61 -2.60 7.87 -9.50
N SER A 62 -3.73 8.48 -9.86
CA SER A 62 -3.79 9.51 -10.91
C SER A 62 -2.99 10.77 -10.57
N ALA A 63 -2.68 11.01 -9.30
CA ALA A 63 -1.73 12.04 -8.89
C ALA A 63 -0.32 11.84 -9.50
N LEU A 64 0.00 10.63 -9.93
CA LEU A 64 1.26 10.26 -10.58
C LEU A 64 1.21 10.40 -12.10
N ALA A 65 0.06 10.73 -12.69
CA ALA A 65 -0.11 10.87 -14.13
C ALA A 65 0.46 12.19 -14.69
N THR A 66 1.07 13.02 -13.84
CA THR A 66 1.56 14.33 -14.26
C THR A 66 2.75 14.20 -15.20
N ARG A 67 2.78 15.06 -16.21
CA ARG A 67 3.91 15.10 -17.16
C ARG A 67 5.23 15.32 -16.43
N GLU A 68 5.21 16.15 -15.41
CA GLU A 68 6.33 16.48 -14.55
C GLU A 68 6.87 15.24 -13.83
N PHE A 69 5.99 14.42 -13.23
CA PHE A 69 6.40 13.18 -12.58
C PHE A 69 6.90 12.15 -13.59
N LEU A 70 6.18 11.97 -14.70
CA LEU A 70 6.59 11.01 -15.72
C LEU A 70 7.95 11.39 -16.30
N GLN A 71 8.19 12.67 -16.58
CA GLN A 71 9.50 13.17 -17.01
C GLN A 71 10.57 12.93 -15.94
N LEU A 72 10.25 13.14 -14.67
CA LEU A 72 11.16 12.90 -13.55
C LEU A 72 11.59 11.43 -13.46
N VAL A 73 10.65 10.51 -13.65
CA VAL A 73 10.90 9.06 -13.61
C VAL A 73 11.60 8.59 -14.89
N SER A 74 11.26 9.16 -16.05
CA SER A 74 11.76 8.73 -17.37
C SER A 74 13.06 9.38 -17.83
N THR A 75 13.62 10.36 -17.09
CA THR A 75 14.83 11.05 -17.54
C THR A 75 16.04 10.10 -17.56
N ASP A 76 16.46 9.69 -18.75
CA ASP A 76 17.72 9.00 -19.01
C ASP A 76 18.89 9.98 -18.80
N GLY A 77 19.59 9.82 -17.68
CA GLY A 77 20.71 10.69 -17.30
C GLY A 77 20.67 11.17 -15.84
N LEU A 78 19.53 11.01 -15.15
CA LEU A 78 19.54 11.06 -13.69
C LEU A 78 20.28 9.82 -13.19
N SER A 79 21.51 10.00 -12.69
CA SER A 79 22.22 8.93 -11.97
C SER A 79 21.27 8.31 -10.93
N GLN A 80 21.24 6.98 -10.83
CA GLN A 80 20.46 6.24 -9.83
C GLN A 80 20.65 6.79 -8.40
N THR A 81 21.78 7.44 -8.13
CA THR A 81 22.08 8.13 -6.86
C THR A 81 21.16 9.30 -6.51
N ARG A 82 20.43 9.87 -7.49
CA ARG A 82 19.53 11.02 -7.33
C ARG A 82 18.08 10.62 -7.05
N LEU A 83 17.69 9.39 -7.33
CA LEU A 83 16.35 8.88 -7.07
C LEU A 83 16.26 8.38 -5.62
N THR A 84 15.11 8.56 -4.99
CA THR A 84 14.77 7.72 -3.82
C THR A 84 14.55 6.29 -4.30
N SER A 85 14.73 5.32 -3.41
CA SER A 85 14.51 3.90 -3.74
C SER A 85 13.10 3.64 -4.28
N GLY A 86 12.10 4.37 -3.78
CA GLY A 86 10.73 4.29 -4.28
C GLY A 86 10.62 4.76 -5.74
N VAL A 87 11.12 5.95 -6.07
CA VAL A 87 11.10 6.43 -7.46
C VAL A 87 11.89 5.52 -8.41
N ALA A 88 13.02 4.98 -7.96
CA ALA A 88 13.80 4.04 -8.75
C ALA A 88 13.06 2.72 -9.00
N GLU A 89 12.33 2.21 -8.01
CA GLU A 89 11.51 1.01 -8.15
C GLU A 89 10.30 1.26 -9.04
N PHE A 90 9.64 2.41 -8.90
CA PHE A 90 8.53 2.82 -9.76
C PHE A 90 8.96 2.97 -11.21
N ARG A 91 10.18 3.46 -11.47
CA ARG A 91 10.76 3.49 -12.81
C ARG A 91 10.84 2.09 -13.42
N LYS A 92 11.35 1.10 -12.69
CA LYS A 92 11.41 -0.29 -13.17
C LYS A 92 10.02 -0.83 -13.50
N VAL A 93 9.02 -0.48 -12.69
CA VAL A 93 7.62 -0.84 -12.98
C VAL A 93 7.16 -0.24 -14.31
N LEU A 94 7.44 1.04 -14.57
CA LEU A 94 7.11 1.67 -15.85
C LEU A 94 7.88 1.04 -17.01
N ASP A 95 9.15 0.69 -16.84
CA ASP A 95 9.95 0.01 -17.86
C ASP A 95 9.32 -1.36 -18.22
N VAL A 96 8.88 -2.13 -17.21
CA VAL A 96 8.16 -3.39 -17.42
C VAL A 96 6.84 -3.16 -18.15
N VAL A 97 6.01 -2.22 -17.67
CA VAL A 97 4.68 -1.95 -18.25
C VAL A 97 4.78 -1.49 -19.70
N THR A 98 5.65 -0.53 -19.99
CA THR A 98 5.83 0.01 -21.35
C THR A 98 6.45 -0.99 -22.32
N GLY A 99 7.23 -1.95 -21.80
CA GLY A 99 7.84 -3.04 -22.56
C GLY A 99 6.92 -4.23 -22.88
N ARG A 100 5.69 -4.27 -22.34
CA ARG A 100 4.75 -5.41 -22.51
C ARG A 100 4.40 -5.68 -23.98
N ASP A 101 3.98 -6.90 -24.29
CA ASP A 101 3.29 -7.19 -25.55
C ASP A 101 1.87 -6.59 -25.49
N PRO A 102 1.49 -5.66 -26.40
CA PRO A 102 0.16 -5.06 -26.42
C PRO A 102 -0.95 -6.07 -26.72
N ALA A 103 -0.63 -7.26 -27.26
CA ALA A 103 -1.59 -8.35 -27.41
C ALA A 103 -1.89 -9.06 -26.08
N VAL A 104 -1.04 -8.89 -25.06
CA VAL A 104 -1.16 -9.55 -23.74
C VAL A 104 -1.74 -8.60 -22.70
N ALA A 105 -1.22 -7.36 -22.62
CA ALA A 105 -1.65 -6.39 -21.61
C ALA A 105 -1.38 -4.95 -22.05
N SER A 106 -2.04 -3.99 -21.38
CA SER A 106 -1.82 -2.56 -21.61
C SER A 106 -0.35 -2.15 -21.38
N ARG A 107 0.17 -1.30 -22.28
CA ARG A 107 1.48 -0.65 -22.16
C ARG A 107 1.45 0.65 -21.35
N THR A 108 0.28 1.04 -20.87
CA THR A 108 0.11 2.24 -20.04
C THR A 108 -0.52 1.86 -18.70
N PRO A 109 -0.06 2.47 -17.60
CA PRO A 109 -0.76 2.37 -16.33
C PRO A 109 -2.20 2.86 -16.45
N LYS A 110 -3.11 2.21 -15.72
CA LYS A 110 -4.42 2.78 -15.41
C LYS A 110 -4.29 3.68 -14.19
N PHE A 111 -4.86 4.87 -14.27
CA PHE A 111 -4.75 5.87 -13.22
C PHE A 111 -6.00 5.88 -12.35
N ALA A 112 -5.89 5.37 -11.13
CA ALA A 112 -6.95 5.35 -10.14
C ALA A 112 -7.31 6.77 -9.69
N ALA A 113 -8.61 7.05 -9.60
CA ALA A 113 -9.18 8.28 -9.07
C ALA A 113 -10.46 7.94 -8.28
N ALA A 114 -10.90 8.84 -7.41
CA ALA A 114 -12.17 8.69 -6.69
C ALA A 114 -13.33 8.37 -7.65
N ASP A 115 -14.27 7.54 -7.19
CA ASP A 115 -15.43 7.02 -7.92
C ASP A 115 -15.12 6.09 -9.13
N MET A 116 -13.85 5.75 -9.37
CA MET A 116 -13.47 4.91 -10.51
C MET A 116 -13.59 3.41 -10.19
N ILE A 117 -14.23 2.65 -11.08
CA ILE A 117 -14.14 1.18 -11.07
C ILE A 117 -12.76 0.76 -11.60
N LEU A 118 -11.92 0.25 -10.70
CA LEU A 118 -10.60 -0.27 -11.00
C LEU A 118 -10.67 -1.63 -11.68
N TRP A 119 -11.62 -2.47 -11.26
CA TRP A 119 -11.84 -3.79 -11.84
C TRP A 119 -13.28 -4.22 -11.61
N GLU A 120 -13.84 -4.98 -12.55
CA GLU A 120 -15.17 -5.56 -12.45
C GLU A 120 -15.10 -7.02 -12.91
N GLY A 121 -15.72 -7.90 -12.12
CA GLY A 121 -15.78 -9.32 -12.38
C GLY A 121 -16.75 -9.62 -13.51
N SER A 122 -16.41 -10.63 -14.33
CA SER A 122 -17.22 -11.03 -15.47
C SER A 122 -18.56 -11.70 -15.09
N ASN A 123 -18.72 -12.09 -13.84
CA ASN A 123 -19.95 -12.69 -13.34
C ASN A 123 -20.84 -11.61 -12.69
N GLU A 124 -21.80 -11.09 -13.45
CA GLU A 124 -22.74 -10.09 -12.94
C GLU A 124 -23.49 -10.56 -11.69
N ALA A 125 -23.76 -11.86 -11.56
CA ALA A 125 -24.46 -12.41 -10.40
C ALA A 125 -23.64 -12.31 -9.10
N SER A 126 -22.30 -12.23 -9.18
CA SER A 126 -21.46 -12.00 -8.00
C SER A 126 -21.24 -10.50 -7.70
N GLY A 127 -21.59 -9.61 -8.64
CA GLY A 127 -21.48 -8.16 -8.50
C GLY A 127 -20.10 -7.69 -8.04
N THR A 128 -19.04 -8.43 -8.38
CA THR A 128 -17.72 -8.20 -7.78
C THR A 128 -17.02 -7.06 -8.46
N ARG A 129 -16.61 -6.05 -7.72
CA ARG A 129 -15.89 -4.91 -8.26
C ARG A 129 -14.88 -4.36 -7.26
N VAL A 130 -13.90 -3.65 -7.77
CA VAL A 130 -12.95 -2.88 -7.00
C VAL A 130 -13.12 -1.43 -7.40
N VAL A 131 -13.38 -0.58 -6.42
CA VAL A 131 -13.65 0.84 -6.61
C VAL A 131 -12.56 1.64 -5.91
N ALA A 132 -11.96 2.61 -6.60
CA ALA A 132 -11.07 3.57 -5.99
C ALA A 132 -11.89 4.64 -5.25
N LEU A 133 -11.56 4.84 -3.98
CA LEU A 133 -12.14 5.90 -3.16
C LEU A 133 -11.33 7.20 -3.26
N THR A 134 -10.06 7.10 -3.62
CA THR A 134 -9.10 8.21 -3.73
C THR A 134 -8.12 7.96 -4.90
N PRO A 135 -7.35 8.97 -5.32
CA PRO A 135 -7.38 10.38 -4.92
C PRO A 135 -8.59 11.15 -5.46
N SER A 136 -9.08 12.11 -4.67
CA SER A 136 -10.03 13.13 -5.14
C SER A 136 -9.38 14.08 -6.14
N SER A 137 -10.19 14.82 -6.89
CA SER A 137 -9.69 15.86 -7.81
C SER A 137 -8.84 16.92 -7.10
N ALA A 138 -9.20 17.29 -5.86
CA ALA A 138 -8.43 18.24 -5.06
C ALA A 138 -7.05 17.68 -4.68
N ALA A 139 -6.98 16.40 -4.31
CA ALA A 139 -5.71 15.74 -3.98
C ALA A 139 -4.82 15.61 -5.22
N GLN A 140 -5.40 15.29 -6.38
CA GLN A 140 -4.69 15.25 -7.66
C GLN A 140 -4.09 16.61 -8.02
N LEU A 141 -4.87 17.68 -7.87
CA LEU A 141 -4.39 19.05 -8.12
C LEU A 141 -3.27 19.44 -7.16
N SER A 142 -3.43 19.17 -5.87
CA SER A 142 -2.42 19.43 -4.83
C SER A 142 -1.11 18.69 -5.11
N ALA A 143 -1.19 17.39 -5.41
CA ALA A 143 -0.04 16.59 -5.77
C ALA A 143 0.64 17.12 -7.04
N SER A 144 -0.13 17.46 -8.07
CA SER A 144 0.40 18.02 -9.32
C SER A 144 1.17 19.32 -9.10
N GLN A 145 0.60 20.24 -8.31
CA GLN A 145 1.28 21.49 -7.94
C GLN A 145 2.54 21.25 -7.12
N THR A 146 2.54 20.24 -6.25
CA THR A 146 3.71 19.89 -5.43
C THR A 146 4.82 19.31 -6.31
N ILE A 147 4.50 18.36 -7.18
CA ILE A 147 5.44 17.75 -8.14
C ILE A 147 6.02 18.82 -9.07
N ALA A 148 5.20 19.73 -9.60
CA ALA A 148 5.67 20.80 -10.48
C ALA A 148 6.72 21.71 -9.81
N ARG A 149 6.60 21.95 -8.50
CA ARG A 149 7.62 22.70 -7.73
C ARG A 149 8.91 21.93 -7.55
N LEU A 150 8.89 20.59 -7.63
CA LEU A 150 10.09 19.76 -7.52
C LEU A 150 10.92 19.77 -8.81
N VAL A 151 10.30 19.92 -9.99
CA VAL A 151 11.00 19.85 -11.29
C VAL A 151 12.17 20.84 -11.44
N PRO A 152 12.05 22.14 -11.12
CA PRO A 152 13.16 23.09 -11.22
C PRO A 152 14.32 22.80 -10.26
N SER A 153 14.04 22.12 -9.14
CA SER A 153 15.04 21.79 -8.12
C SER A 153 15.94 20.62 -8.54
N VAL A 154 15.43 19.72 -9.39
CA VAL A 154 16.12 18.54 -9.91
C VAL A 154 17.06 18.87 -11.07
N THR A 155 16.74 19.91 -11.86
CA THR A 155 17.54 20.35 -13.00
C THR A 155 18.71 21.26 -12.61
N SER A 156 18.64 21.94 -11.45
CA SER A 156 19.61 22.97 -11.06
C SER A 156 20.45 22.63 -9.81
N LYS A 157 20.07 21.64 -8.98
CA LYS A 157 20.80 21.25 -7.77
C LYS A 157 20.82 19.73 -7.54
N ARG A 158 21.81 19.25 -6.75
CA ARG A 158 22.01 17.85 -6.32
C ARG A 158 20.94 17.37 -5.32
N VAL A 159 19.65 17.58 -5.57
CA VAL A 159 18.57 17.29 -4.60
C VAL A 159 17.89 15.96 -4.95
N ARG A 160 17.72 15.08 -3.96
CA ARG A 160 16.90 13.87 -4.09
C ARG A 160 15.43 14.28 -4.12
N ILE A 161 14.64 13.60 -4.95
CA ILE A 161 13.19 13.81 -5.02
C ILE A 161 12.60 13.46 -3.65
N PRO A 162 11.99 14.41 -2.92
CA PRO A 162 11.36 14.10 -1.66
C PRO A 162 10.08 13.28 -1.87
N ASP A 163 9.70 12.56 -0.83
CA ASP A 163 8.37 11.96 -0.74
C ASP A 163 7.30 13.06 -0.73
N LEU A 164 6.20 12.84 -1.44
CA LEU A 164 5.03 13.70 -1.32
C LEU A 164 4.38 13.45 0.03
N ARG A 165 4.05 14.54 0.73
CA ARG A 165 3.35 14.55 2.01
C ARG A 165 2.28 15.65 1.97
N PRO A 166 1.12 15.45 2.61
CA PRO A 166 0.65 14.19 3.20
C PRO A 166 0.39 13.12 2.12
N ASN A 167 0.13 11.89 2.53
CA ASN A 167 -0.17 10.75 1.65
C ASN A 167 -1.64 10.77 1.15
N ASP A 168 -2.23 11.96 1.01
CA ASP A 168 -3.62 12.19 0.59
C ASP A 168 -3.90 11.82 -0.88
N TYR A 169 -2.83 11.55 -1.64
CA TYR A 169 -2.85 11.05 -3.01
C TYR A 169 -2.83 9.52 -3.11
N SER A 170 -2.74 8.79 -1.99
CA SER A 170 -2.74 7.32 -1.97
C SER A 170 -4.03 6.75 -2.53
N VAL A 171 -3.98 5.58 -3.16
CA VAL A 171 -5.19 4.85 -3.61
C VAL A 171 -5.75 4.02 -2.45
N ALA A 172 -6.74 4.55 -1.76
CA ALA A 172 -7.66 3.76 -0.94
C ALA A 172 -8.72 3.16 -1.85
N ALA A 173 -9.09 1.90 -1.61
CA ALA A 173 -10.02 1.18 -2.46
C ALA A 173 -11.01 0.35 -1.65
N MET A 174 -12.19 0.14 -2.21
CA MET A 174 -13.19 -0.79 -1.72
C MET A 174 -13.28 -1.99 -2.67
N LEU A 175 -13.05 -3.19 -2.15
CA LEU A 175 -13.48 -4.41 -2.84
C LEU A 175 -14.92 -4.71 -2.41
N ASP A 176 -15.82 -4.71 -3.36
CA ASP A 176 -17.25 -4.95 -3.16
C ASP A 176 -17.60 -6.30 -3.80
N HIS A 177 -18.17 -7.21 -3.02
CA HIS A 177 -18.57 -8.54 -3.48
C HIS A 177 -19.93 -8.89 -2.89
N ALA A 178 -20.94 -8.99 -3.74
CA ALA A 178 -22.34 -9.12 -3.35
C ALA A 178 -22.77 -8.03 -2.36
N SER A 179 -22.91 -8.36 -1.07
CA SER A 179 -23.30 -7.42 0.00
C SER A 179 -22.17 -7.16 1.00
N HIS A 180 -20.92 -7.42 0.63
CA HIS A 180 -19.78 -7.34 1.55
C HIS A 180 -18.64 -6.50 0.96
N GLY A 181 -18.23 -5.49 1.72
CA GLY A 181 -17.04 -4.71 1.41
C GLY A 181 -15.78 -5.24 2.10
N ALA A 182 -14.63 -4.97 1.51
CA ALA A 182 -13.32 -4.94 2.16
C ALA A 182 -12.62 -3.63 1.80
N LEU A 183 -12.37 -2.80 2.82
CA LEU A 183 -11.74 -1.50 2.70
C LEU A 183 -10.21 -1.64 2.79
N LEU A 184 -9.50 -1.14 1.80
CA LEU A 184 -8.05 -1.09 1.74
C LEU A 184 -7.61 0.36 1.90
N GLY A 185 -7.21 0.77 3.12
CA GLY A 185 -6.93 2.17 3.45
C GLY A 185 -5.61 2.73 2.94
N ALA A 186 -4.73 1.89 2.35
CA ALA A 186 -3.38 2.27 1.94
C ALA A 186 -2.63 3.02 3.07
N ASP A 187 -1.97 4.13 2.75
CA ASP A 187 -1.46 5.11 3.69
C ASP A 187 -2.23 6.44 3.61
N LEU A 188 -3.52 6.38 3.26
CA LEU A 188 -4.32 7.59 3.11
C LEU A 188 -4.40 8.35 4.45
N GLU A 189 -4.05 9.63 4.40
CA GLU A 189 -4.07 10.52 5.56
C GLU A 189 -5.28 11.45 5.53
N THR A 190 -5.79 11.80 6.71
CA THR A 190 -6.69 12.92 6.94
C THR A 190 -5.89 14.22 6.87
N THR A 191 -6.46 15.21 6.18
CA THR A 191 -5.83 16.52 5.98
C THR A 191 -6.70 17.64 6.56
N SER A 192 -6.19 18.87 6.62
CA SER A 192 -7.02 20.03 6.98
C SER A 192 -7.95 20.49 5.86
N ALA A 193 -7.67 20.13 4.60
CA ALA A 193 -8.54 20.45 3.48
C ALA A 193 -9.74 19.47 3.41
N PRO A 194 -10.95 19.98 3.15
CA PRO A 194 -12.19 19.19 3.22
C PRO A 194 -12.33 18.18 2.08
N ASP A 195 -11.71 18.42 0.93
CA ASP A 195 -11.90 17.61 -0.26
C ASP A 195 -10.72 16.66 -0.54
N THR A 196 -9.82 16.46 0.43
CA THR A 196 -8.61 15.64 0.29
C THR A 196 -8.52 14.58 1.38
N GLY A 197 -7.69 13.55 1.15
CA GLY A 197 -7.48 12.51 2.14
C GLY A 197 -8.77 11.75 2.45
N TRP A 198 -8.93 11.33 3.71
CA TRP A 198 -10.19 10.72 4.18
C TRP A 198 -11.40 11.66 4.10
N ASN A 199 -11.22 12.98 4.26
CA ASN A 199 -12.35 13.92 4.19
C ASN A 199 -13.02 13.86 2.81
N GLY A 200 -12.21 13.80 1.74
CA GLY A 200 -12.71 13.72 0.37
C GLY A 200 -13.47 12.42 0.06
N VAL A 201 -13.20 11.33 0.78
CA VAL A 201 -13.87 10.02 0.55
C VAL A 201 -15.36 10.10 0.82
N PHE A 202 -15.78 10.86 1.84
CA PHE A 202 -17.20 10.96 2.22
C PHE A 202 -18.03 11.83 1.28
N GLY A 203 -17.39 12.49 0.31
CA GLY A 203 -18.04 13.20 -0.80
C GLY A 203 -18.22 12.36 -2.07
N ASN A 204 -17.76 11.10 -2.07
CA ASN A 204 -17.84 10.21 -3.23
C ASN A 204 -19.29 9.87 -3.60
N SER A 205 -19.55 9.71 -4.90
CA SER A 205 -20.88 9.36 -5.41
C SER A 205 -21.07 7.85 -5.59
N VAL A 206 -19.99 7.08 -5.61
CA VAL A 206 -20.05 5.62 -5.79
C VAL A 206 -20.64 4.95 -4.56
N SER A 207 -21.75 4.24 -4.77
CA SER A 207 -22.33 3.39 -3.73
C SER A 207 -21.47 2.15 -3.54
N VAL A 208 -21.13 1.81 -2.29
CA VAL A 208 -20.36 0.62 -1.92
C VAL A 208 -21.01 -0.08 -0.74
N SER A 209 -20.90 -1.41 -0.68
CA SER A 209 -21.34 -2.17 0.49
C SER A 209 -20.49 -1.81 1.73
N PRO A 210 -21.09 -1.79 2.94
CA PRO A 210 -20.32 -1.67 4.17
C PRO A 210 -19.23 -2.73 4.28
N ALA A 211 -18.05 -2.31 4.69
CA ALA A 211 -16.87 -3.16 4.77
C ALA A 211 -16.88 -3.99 6.06
N SER A 212 -16.75 -5.30 5.89
CA SER A 212 -16.57 -6.24 7.01
C SER A 212 -15.08 -6.51 7.32
N LEU A 213 -14.18 -5.93 6.52
CA LEU A 213 -12.73 -6.00 6.65
C LEU A 213 -12.14 -4.63 6.33
N TYR A 214 -11.21 -4.16 7.16
CA TYR A 214 -10.43 -2.95 6.93
C TYR A 214 -8.94 -3.20 7.11
N LYS A 215 -8.15 -3.06 6.04
CA LYS A 215 -6.72 -2.79 6.18
C LYS A 215 -6.57 -1.35 6.63
N VAL A 216 -6.23 -1.17 7.90
CA VAL A 216 -6.15 0.14 8.54
C VAL A 216 -5.14 1.01 7.80
N ALA A 217 -5.51 2.25 7.53
CA ALA A 217 -4.66 3.18 6.81
C ALA A 217 -3.40 3.55 7.60
N HIS A 218 -2.34 3.81 6.85
CA HIS A 218 -1.10 4.43 7.31
C HIS A 218 -0.53 3.76 8.58
N HIS A 219 -0.52 2.42 8.54
CA HIS A 219 -0.04 1.56 9.62
C HIS A 219 -0.75 1.76 10.97
N GLY A 220 -1.93 2.39 10.98
CA GLY A 220 -2.71 2.69 12.17
C GLY A 220 -2.47 4.07 12.79
N SER A 221 -1.67 4.94 12.15
CA SER A 221 -1.40 6.28 12.69
C SER A 221 -2.68 7.08 12.94
N GLU A 222 -2.59 8.06 13.84
CA GLU A 222 -3.65 9.04 14.05
C GLU A 222 -3.99 9.80 12.75
N THR A 223 -2.99 10.13 11.92
CA THR A 223 -3.24 10.80 10.63
C THR A 223 -3.98 9.91 9.64
N GLY A 224 -3.84 8.58 9.74
CA GLY A 224 -4.62 7.63 8.93
C GLY A 224 -6.05 7.40 9.43
N HIS A 225 -6.45 8.03 10.53
CA HIS A 225 -7.77 7.82 11.15
C HIS A 225 -8.78 8.88 10.73
N HIS A 226 -10.02 8.44 10.56
CA HIS A 226 -11.20 9.30 10.48
C HIS A 226 -12.41 8.56 11.08
N ASP A 227 -13.14 9.19 12.00
CA ASP A 227 -14.22 8.50 12.73
C ASP A 227 -15.34 8.01 11.79
N GLN A 228 -15.65 8.76 10.72
CA GLN A 228 -16.67 8.34 9.74
C GLN A 228 -16.32 7.05 8.98
N ILE A 229 -15.06 6.59 8.99
CA ILE A 229 -14.73 5.26 8.43
C ILE A 229 -15.54 4.18 9.14
N PHE A 230 -15.62 4.25 10.46
CA PHE A 230 -16.26 3.24 11.29
C PHE A 230 -17.78 3.36 11.30
N THR A 231 -18.34 4.54 11.01
CA THR A 231 -19.79 4.75 10.99
C THR A 231 -20.39 4.58 9.61
N ASP A 232 -19.67 4.97 8.55
CA ASP A 232 -20.25 5.11 7.20
C ASP A 232 -19.69 4.08 6.22
N LEU A 233 -18.44 3.65 6.39
CA LEU A 233 -17.78 2.70 5.48
C LEU A 233 -17.71 1.28 6.02
N MET A 234 -17.78 1.08 7.33
CA MET A 234 -17.62 -0.22 7.98
C MET A 234 -18.96 -0.81 8.41
N ALA A 235 -19.09 -2.12 8.26
CA ALA A 235 -20.14 -2.88 8.93
C ALA A 235 -19.86 -2.96 10.44
N PRO A 236 -20.90 -3.09 11.29
CA PRO A 236 -20.71 -3.36 12.70
C PRO A 236 -19.83 -4.59 12.93
N MET A 237 -18.89 -4.52 13.88
CA MET A 237 -17.94 -5.59 14.19
C MET A 237 -17.05 -6.04 13.02
N GLY A 238 -16.78 -5.15 12.06
CA GLY A 238 -15.83 -5.43 10.98
C GLY A 238 -14.40 -5.66 11.49
N VAL A 239 -13.69 -6.61 10.87
CA VAL A 239 -12.33 -6.98 11.25
C VAL A 239 -11.34 -5.92 10.76
N CYS A 240 -10.48 -5.42 11.65
CA CYS A 240 -9.43 -4.48 11.33
C CYS A 240 -8.06 -5.17 11.32
N VAL A 241 -7.21 -4.82 10.35
CA VAL A 241 -5.86 -5.39 10.20
C VAL A 241 -4.83 -4.27 10.10
N LEU A 242 -3.84 -4.32 10.99
CA LEU A 242 -2.68 -3.45 11.00
C LEU A 242 -1.51 -4.06 10.23
N THR A 243 -0.82 -3.20 9.50
CA THR A 243 0.46 -3.47 8.86
C THR A 243 1.51 -2.55 9.46
N PRO A 244 2.09 -2.87 10.64
CA PRO A 244 2.97 -1.95 11.37
C PRO A 244 4.19 -1.51 10.57
N PHE A 245 4.64 -0.29 10.82
CA PHE A 245 5.82 0.30 10.18
C PHE A 245 6.87 0.66 11.21
N ARG A 246 8.13 0.30 10.93
CA ARG A 246 9.28 0.67 11.76
C ARG A 246 10.44 1.12 10.89
N ARG A 247 10.86 2.37 11.06
CA ARG A 247 12.04 2.94 10.39
C ARG A 247 12.70 3.99 11.27
N GLY A 248 13.93 3.71 11.72
CA GLY A 248 14.68 4.61 12.59
C GLY A 248 13.92 4.87 13.90
N LYS A 249 13.58 6.14 14.16
CA LYS A 249 12.80 6.53 15.36
C LYS A 249 11.29 6.39 15.19
N VAL A 250 10.81 6.20 13.95
CA VAL A 250 9.38 6.06 13.67
C VAL A 250 8.97 4.60 13.90
N SER A 251 7.95 4.40 14.73
CA SER A 251 7.30 3.11 14.96
C SER A 251 5.80 3.37 15.03
N LEU A 252 5.06 2.83 14.06
CA LEU A 252 3.62 2.90 13.97
C LEU A 252 3.03 1.48 13.93
N PRO A 253 1.87 1.23 14.54
CA PRO A 253 1.09 2.18 15.35
C PRO A 253 1.74 2.46 16.72
N LEU A 254 1.34 3.56 17.37
CA LEU A 254 1.60 3.80 18.79
C LEU A 254 0.63 3.01 19.69
N GLU A 255 0.89 2.93 20.99
CA GLU A 255 -0.02 2.24 21.94
C GLU A 255 -1.42 2.88 21.99
N ASP A 256 -1.48 4.21 21.95
CA ASP A 256 -2.75 4.95 21.90
C ASP A 256 -3.49 4.74 20.57
N ASP A 257 -2.76 4.57 19.46
CA ASP A 257 -3.34 4.23 18.17
C ASP A 257 -4.02 2.85 18.21
N VAL A 258 -3.34 1.86 18.79
CA VAL A 258 -3.91 0.51 18.97
C VAL A 258 -5.17 0.60 19.84
N SER A 259 -5.09 1.28 20.98
CA SER A 259 -6.21 1.42 21.92
C SER A 259 -7.43 2.07 21.27
N ARG A 260 -7.22 3.15 20.50
CA ARG A 260 -8.26 3.83 19.72
C ARG A 260 -8.91 2.89 18.71
N ILE A 261 -8.13 2.12 17.95
CA ILE A 261 -8.65 1.23 16.91
C ILE A 261 -9.37 0.02 17.52
N VAL A 262 -8.87 -0.56 18.61
CA VAL A 262 -9.55 -1.64 19.35
C VAL A 262 -10.94 -1.20 19.79
N ALA A 263 -11.05 0.00 20.37
CA ALA A 263 -12.33 0.54 20.81
C ALA A 263 -13.32 0.75 19.65
N ARG A 264 -12.84 1.14 18.47
CA ARG A 264 -13.68 1.38 17.28
C ARG A 264 -14.04 0.10 16.51
N SER A 265 -13.20 -0.92 16.58
CA SER A 265 -13.40 -2.22 15.92
C SER A 265 -14.16 -3.25 16.76
N GLY A 266 -14.57 -2.89 17.98
CA GLY A 266 -15.24 -3.82 18.90
C GLY A 266 -14.34 -4.98 19.35
N GLY A 267 -13.02 -4.77 19.39
CA GLY A 267 -12.04 -5.80 19.77
C GLY A 267 -11.53 -6.69 18.64
N GLU A 268 -12.03 -6.53 17.41
CA GLU A 268 -11.59 -7.33 16.25
C GLU A 268 -10.42 -6.67 15.52
N LEU A 269 -9.29 -6.51 16.22
CA LEU A 269 -8.06 -5.95 15.67
C LEU A 269 -6.93 -6.99 15.62
N TYR A 270 -6.33 -7.14 14.44
CA TYR A 270 -5.21 -8.04 14.17
C TYR A 270 -4.03 -7.25 13.62
N SER A 271 -2.82 -7.79 13.76
CA SER A 271 -1.60 -7.19 13.23
C SER A 271 -0.74 -8.24 12.55
N THR A 272 -0.14 -7.86 11.42
CA THR A 272 0.88 -8.68 10.73
C THR A 272 2.19 -8.79 11.51
N ALA A 273 2.38 -7.97 12.55
CA ALA A 273 3.49 -8.10 13.48
C ALA A 273 3.07 -7.64 14.89
N LEU A 274 3.17 -8.53 15.89
CA LEU A 274 3.11 -8.14 17.30
C LEU A 274 4.44 -7.50 17.66
N GLY A 275 4.40 -6.23 18.08
CA GLY A 275 5.60 -5.46 18.39
C GLY A 275 6.49 -6.18 19.41
N ARG A 276 7.64 -6.70 18.97
CA ARG A 276 8.71 -7.12 19.89
C ARG A 276 9.55 -5.90 20.29
N GLY A 277 10.13 -5.96 21.49
CA GLY A 277 10.76 -4.86 22.23
C GLY A 277 11.80 -4.06 21.45
N ARG A 278 12.11 -2.87 21.98
CA ARG A 278 13.19 -2.00 21.46
C ARG A 278 14.48 -2.80 21.36
N ASP A 279 15.21 -2.61 20.26
CA ASP A 279 16.57 -3.13 20.15
C ASP A 279 17.40 -2.58 21.31
N ALA A 280 18.17 -3.44 21.99
CA ALA A 280 19.20 -2.96 22.89
C ALA A 280 20.18 -2.10 22.07
N PRO A 281 20.45 -0.84 22.47
CA PRO A 281 21.41 -0.03 21.76
C PRO A 281 22.77 -0.73 21.75
N ARG A 282 23.39 -0.83 20.57
CA ARG A 282 24.76 -1.35 20.43
C ARG A 282 25.73 -0.20 20.52
N ASP A 283 26.78 -0.39 21.30
CA ASP A 283 27.87 0.58 21.42
C ASP A 283 28.55 0.81 20.05
N ALA A 284 28.88 2.06 19.76
CA ALA A 284 29.51 2.46 18.50
C ALA A 284 30.91 1.84 18.33
N ALA A 285 31.65 1.60 19.42
CA ALA A 285 32.95 0.94 19.43
C ALA A 285 32.82 -0.55 19.06
N VAL A 286 31.76 -1.23 19.52
CA VAL A 286 31.48 -2.63 19.15
C VAL A 286 31.15 -2.74 17.66
N THR A 287 30.32 -1.83 17.16
CA THR A 287 29.96 -1.79 15.73
C THR A 287 31.17 -1.54 14.84
N ARG A 288 32.08 -0.64 15.26
CA ARG A 288 33.33 -0.36 14.55
C ARG A 288 34.26 -1.57 14.52
N THR A 289 34.47 -2.21 15.68
CA THR A 289 35.31 -3.41 15.81
C THR A 289 34.82 -4.54 14.89
N LEU A 290 33.51 -4.81 14.85
CA LEU A 290 32.94 -5.84 13.97
C LEU A 290 33.18 -5.54 12.49
N ARG A 291 33.09 -4.26 12.09
CA ARG A 291 33.38 -3.82 10.73
C ARG A 291 34.85 -3.99 10.37
N ASP A 292 35.75 -3.61 11.28
CA ASP A 292 37.21 -3.72 11.08
C ASP A 292 37.67 -5.18 11.00
N MET A 293 36.95 -6.09 11.67
CA MET A 293 37.16 -7.54 11.57
C MET A 293 36.54 -8.18 10.31
N GLY A 294 35.91 -7.39 9.44
CA GLY A 294 35.19 -7.91 8.26
C GLY A 294 33.96 -8.76 8.61
N ALA A 295 33.48 -8.69 9.85
CA ALA A 295 32.30 -9.44 10.28
C ALA A 295 31.03 -8.80 9.72
N THR A 296 30.19 -9.61 9.08
CA THR A 296 28.86 -9.17 8.62
C THR A 296 27.87 -9.39 9.75
N VAL A 297 27.36 -8.30 10.32
CA VAL A 297 26.36 -8.36 11.39
C VAL A 297 24.99 -8.19 10.76
N GLU A 298 24.25 -9.28 10.65
CA GLU A 298 22.85 -9.23 10.22
C GLU A 298 21.93 -9.28 11.43
N LYS A 299 20.93 -8.40 11.44
CA LYS A 299 19.84 -8.50 12.42
C LYS A 299 18.94 -9.65 11.98
N ILE A 300 18.70 -10.61 12.87
CA ILE A 300 17.63 -11.59 12.69
C ILE A 300 16.32 -10.84 12.96
N ASP A 301 15.74 -10.29 11.89
CA ASP A 301 14.38 -9.75 11.97
C ASP A 301 13.40 -10.91 12.24
N PRO A 302 12.30 -10.66 12.98
CA PRO A 302 11.27 -11.65 13.14
C PRO A 302 10.75 -12.11 11.77
N VAL A 303 10.40 -13.40 11.67
CA VAL A 303 9.82 -13.97 10.46
C VAL A 303 8.56 -13.18 10.10
N MET A 304 8.41 -12.85 8.82
CA MET A 304 7.29 -12.06 8.31
C MET A 304 5.96 -12.71 8.69
N GLY A 305 5.15 -11.98 9.45
CA GLY A 305 3.82 -12.44 9.85
C GLY A 305 2.78 -12.19 8.77
N THR A 306 1.78 -13.06 8.72
CA THR A 306 0.64 -12.93 7.82
C THR A 306 -0.66 -13.01 8.62
N VAL A 307 -1.59 -12.09 8.33
CA VAL A 307 -2.99 -12.20 8.71
C VAL A 307 -3.76 -12.58 7.46
N GLN A 308 -4.26 -13.81 7.41
CA GLN A 308 -5.06 -14.32 6.31
C GLN A 308 -6.53 -14.26 6.68
N LEU A 309 -7.34 -13.58 5.87
CA LEU A 309 -8.79 -13.60 6.01
C LEU A 309 -9.39 -14.31 4.79
N ARG A 310 -10.15 -15.37 5.06
CA ARG A 310 -10.86 -16.14 4.02
C ARG A 310 -12.34 -16.12 4.29
N ARG A 311 -13.12 -15.97 3.23
CA ARG A 311 -14.57 -16.01 3.30
C ARG A 311 -15.11 -16.53 1.98
N ARG A 312 -16.03 -17.48 2.04
CA ARG A 312 -16.83 -17.92 0.90
C ARG A 312 -18.06 -17.01 0.74
N PRO A 313 -18.66 -16.93 -0.46
CA PRO A 313 -19.81 -16.06 -0.69
C PRO A 313 -21.01 -16.30 0.24
N ASP A 314 -21.21 -17.54 0.71
CA ASP A 314 -22.29 -17.96 1.60
C ASP A 314 -21.98 -17.77 3.10
N GLU A 315 -20.73 -17.46 3.46
CA GLU A 315 -20.33 -17.27 4.85
C GLU A 315 -20.61 -15.86 5.33
N LYS A 316 -20.96 -15.73 6.62
CA LYS A 316 -21.17 -14.43 7.27
C LYS A 316 -19.90 -13.85 7.88
N GLU A 317 -19.00 -14.70 8.32
CA GLU A 317 -17.82 -14.32 9.09
C GLU A 317 -16.53 -14.64 8.33
N TRP A 318 -15.48 -13.89 8.64
CA TRP A 318 -14.13 -14.15 8.13
C TRP A 318 -13.50 -15.30 8.92
N ARG A 319 -12.96 -16.29 8.22
CA ARG A 319 -12.03 -17.25 8.81
C ARG A 319 -10.65 -16.59 8.86
N ILE A 320 -10.12 -16.42 10.07
CA ILE A 320 -8.85 -15.72 10.30
C ILE A 320 -7.75 -16.75 10.58
N GLY A 321 -6.70 -16.72 9.76
CA GLY A 321 -5.47 -17.46 9.97
C GLY A 321 -4.33 -16.49 10.32
N LEU A 322 -3.51 -16.87 11.29
CA LEU A 322 -2.35 -16.10 11.74
C LEU A 322 -1.09 -16.95 11.57
N SER A 323 -0.01 -16.34 11.10
CA SER A 323 1.29 -17.01 11.00
C SER A 323 2.43 -16.15 11.56
N GLU A 324 3.46 -16.83 12.05
CA GLU A 324 4.75 -16.24 12.44
C GLU A 324 4.59 -15.10 13.45
N SER A 325 4.93 -13.86 13.07
CA SER A 325 4.85 -12.70 13.96
C SER A 325 3.46 -12.05 14.04
N ALA A 326 2.49 -12.54 13.27
CA ALA A 326 1.13 -11.99 13.28
C ALA A 326 0.37 -12.38 14.56
N GLY A 327 -0.59 -11.55 14.96
CA GLY A 327 -1.36 -11.77 16.18
C GLY A 327 -2.59 -10.88 16.31
N ARG A 328 -3.42 -11.20 17.31
CA ARG A 328 -4.57 -10.40 17.72
C ARG A 328 -4.14 -9.35 18.75
N LEU A 329 -4.69 -8.14 18.66
CA LEU A 329 -4.39 -7.00 19.54
C LEU A 329 -5.59 -6.55 20.40
N GLY A 330 -6.81 -6.94 20.04
CA GLY A 330 -8.05 -6.65 20.77
C GLY A 330 -8.66 -7.87 21.45
#